data_AF-A0A9E6AKJ4-F1
#
_entry.id   AF-A0A9E6AKJ4-F1
#
_cell.length_a   1.000
_cell.length_b   1.000
_cell.length_c   1.000
_cell.angle_alpha   90.00
_cell.angle_beta   90.00
_cell.angle_gamma   90.00
#
_symmetry.space_group_name_H-M   'P 1'
#
loop_
_entity.id
_entity.type
_entity.pdbx_description
1 polymer ?
#
loop_
_entity_poly.entity_id
_entity_poly.type
_entity_poly.pdbx_seq_one_letter_code
_entity_poly.pdbx_strand_id
1 'polypeptide(L)'
;MFAAPQACTAFVAVVLMTLRLEWMHFLIHTRYKPQSAQYKRIWRNHRLHHCKNEHYWLGVSTWMGDVILRTGGDPKDVPASDTCKTLGFDPSELSRRD
;
A
#
# COMPACT_ATOMS: atom_id res chain seq x y z
N MET A 1 13.51 31.68 -4.58
CA MET A 1 12.04 31.78 -4.57
C MET A 1 11.52 31.08 -5.81
N PHE A 2 10.66 30.06 -5.68
CA PHE A 2 9.97 29.49 -6.84
C PHE A 2 8.99 30.53 -7.40
N ALA A 3 8.91 30.68 -8.73
CA ALA A 3 7.95 31.58 -9.36
C ALA A 3 6.52 31.08 -9.11
N ALA A 4 5.55 31.99 -8.99
CA ALA A 4 4.12 31.66 -8.79
C ALA A 4 3.60 30.53 -9.70
N PRO A 5 3.90 30.46 -11.02
CA PRO A 5 3.46 29.34 -11.86
C PRO A 5 4.07 28.00 -11.44
N GLN A 6 5.34 27.97 -11.01
CA GLN A 6 6.00 26.74 -10.56
C GLN A 6 5.37 26.21 -9.27
N ALA A 7 4.98 27.11 -8.36
CA ALA A 7 4.29 26.76 -7.12
C ALA A 7 2.89 26.16 -7.41
N CYS A 8 2.13 26.77 -8.32
CA CYS A 8 0.83 26.22 -8.73
C CYS A 8 0.97 24.85 -9.40
N THR A 9 1.95 24.68 -10.31
CA THR A 9 2.21 23.38 -10.95
C THR A 9 2.58 22.32 -9.92
N ALA A 10 3.47 22.64 -8.97
CA ALA A 10 3.85 21.71 -7.91
C ALA A 10 2.65 21.33 -7.02
N PHE A 11 1.83 22.30 -6.64
CA PHE A 11 0.62 22.07 -5.84
C PHE A 11 -0.36 21.13 -6.56
N VAL A 12 -0.68 21.42 -7.82
CA VAL A 12 -1.56 20.57 -8.62
C VAL A 12 -0.98 19.16 -8.78
N ALA A 13 0.33 19.03 -9.01
CA ALA A 13 0.99 17.74 -9.12
C ALA A 13 0.86 16.92 -7.83
N VAL A 14 1.09 17.53 -6.66
CA VAL A 14 0.94 16.87 -5.36
C VAL A 14 -0.51 16.42 -5.14
N VAL A 15 -1.49 17.30 -5.39
CA VAL A 15 -2.90 16.96 -5.25
C VAL A 15 -3.28 15.77 -6.13
N LEU A 16 -2.87 15.77 -7.40
CA LEU A 16 -3.15 14.66 -8.33
C LEU A 16 -2.46 13.36 -7.89
N MET A 17 -1.24 13.44 -7.37
CA MET A 17 -0.54 12.27 -6.84
C MET A 17 -1.24 11.69 -5.61
N THR A 18 -1.68 12.53 -4.67
CA THR A 18 -2.43 12.10 -3.49
C THR A 18 -3.77 11.47 -3.88
N LEU A 19 -4.55 12.13 -4.74
CA LEU A 19 -5.81 11.58 -5.26
C LEU A 19 -5.59 10.24 -5.95
N ARG A 20 -4.54 10.11 -6.76
CA ARG A 20 -4.20 8.84 -7.41
C ARG A 20 -3.83 7.76 -6.39
N LEU A 21 -3.04 8.09 -5.38
CA LEU A 21 -2.65 7.17 -4.31
C LEU A 21 -3.89 6.65 -3.58
N GLU A 22 -4.76 7.54 -3.13
CA GLU A 22 -5.98 7.20 -2.39
C GLU A 22 -6.96 6.43 -3.28
N TRP A 23 -7.14 6.84 -4.53
CA TRP A 23 -8.03 6.16 -5.47
C TRP A 23 -7.59 4.71 -5.73
N MET A 24 -6.30 4.49 -5.95
CA MET A 24 -5.75 3.14 -6.13
C MET A 24 -5.91 2.30 -4.87
N HIS A 25 -5.62 2.89 -3.70
CA HIS A 25 -5.79 2.21 -2.41
C HIS A 25 -7.24 1.78 -2.22
N PHE A 26 -8.20 2.70 -2.43
CA PHE A 26 -9.62 2.41 -2.39
C PHE A 26 -10.00 1.27 -3.34
N LEU A 27 -9.64 1.38 -4.62
CA LEU A 27 -9.99 0.36 -5.63
C LEU A 27 -9.50 -1.04 -5.27
N ILE A 28 -8.30 -1.18 -4.69
CA ILE A 28 -7.73 -2.48 -4.31
C ILE A 28 -8.55 -3.16 -3.22
N HIS A 29 -9.19 -2.38 -2.34
CA HIS A 29 -10.06 -2.88 -1.29
C HIS A 29 -11.52 -3.08 -1.72
N THR A 30 -11.88 -2.70 -2.94
CA THR A 30 -13.20 -2.99 -3.50
C THR A 30 -13.24 -4.36 -4.18
N ARG A 31 -14.44 -4.75 -4.65
CA ARG A 31 -14.63 -5.95 -5.50
C ARG A 31 -14.20 -5.74 -6.96
N TYR A 32 -13.56 -4.61 -7.29
CA TYR A 32 -13.11 -4.33 -8.64
C TYR A 32 -12.04 -5.34 -9.09
N LYS A 33 -12.25 -5.98 -10.23
CA LYS A 33 -11.34 -7.01 -10.75
C LYS A 33 -10.16 -6.35 -11.46
N PRO A 34 -8.90 -6.65 -11.08
CA PRO A 34 -7.75 -6.02 -11.70
C PRO A 34 -7.55 -6.50 -13.15
N GLN A 35 -7.55 -5.56 -14.10
CA GLN A 35 -7.46 -5.88 -15.53
C GLN A 35 -6.02 -5.89 -16.06
N SER A 36 -5.20 -4.89 -15.71
CA SER A 36 -3.81 -4.79 -16.19
C SER A 36 -2.83 -5.62 -15.37
N ALA A 37 -1.71 -6.02 -15.98
CA ALA A 37 -0.68 -6.82 -15.31
C ALA A 37 -0.04 -6.07 -14.12
N GLN A 38 0.21 -4.77 -14.29
CA GLN A 38 0.74 -3.90 -13.24
C GLN A 38 -0.24 -3.82 -12.07
N TYR A 39 -1.53 -3.62 -12.36
CA TYR A 39 -2.54 -3.52 -11.31
C TYR A 39 -2.75 -4.86 -10.60
N LYS A 40 -2.73 -5.99 -11.32
CA LYS A 40 -2.74 -7.33 -10.71
C LYS A 40 -1.56 -7.54 -9.74
N ARG A 41 -0.37 -7.06 -10.10
CA ARG A 41 0.81 -7.14 -9.23
C ARG A 41 0.64 -6.32 -7.96
N ILE A 42 0.22 -5.07 -8.10
CA ILE A 42 -0.03 -4.18 -6.95
C ILE A 42 -1.14 -4.77 -6.06
N TRP A 43 -2.25 -5.22 -6.65
CA TRP A 43 -3.36 -5.84 -5.93
C TRP A 43 -2.91 -7.07 -5.11
N ARG A 44 -2.10 -7.96 -5.71
CA ARG A 44 -1.55 -9.12 -5.00
C ARG A 44 -0.63 -8.69 -3.85
N ASN A 45 0.29 -7.78 -4.13
CA ASN A 45 1.28 -7.27 -3.18
C ASN A 45 0.61 -6.60 -1.98
N HIS A 46 -0.38 -5.75 -2.21
CA HIS A 46 -1.14 -5.06 -1.16
C HIS A 46 -1.89 -6.03 -0.24
N ARG A 47 -2.43 -7.13 -0.79
CA ARG A 47 -3.03 -8.18 0.04
C ARG A 47 -2.01 -8.92 0.90
N LEU A 48 -0.78 -9.11 0.40
CA LEU A 48 0.29 -9.69 1.20
C LEU A 48 0.73 -8.75 2.33
N HIS A 49 0.80 -7.45 2.05
CA HIS A 49 1.07 -6.42 3.06
C HIS A 49 0.05 -6.52 4.22
N HIS A 50 -1.25 -6.61 3.92
CA HIS A 50 -2.29 -6.69 4.94
C HIS A 50 -2.50 -8.05 5.59
N CYS A 51 -2.19 -9.15 4.92
CA CYS A 51 -2.56 -10.49 5.40
C CYS A 51 -1.38 -11.36 5.81
N LYS A 52 -0.16 -10.98 5.43
CA LYS A 52 1.05 -11.76 5.69
C LYS A 52 2.06 -10.97 6.50
N ASN A 53 2.54 -9.83 6.02
CA ASN A 53 3.56 -9.06 6.72
C ASN A 53 3.51 -7.58 6.35
N GLU A 54 3.21 -6.74 7.33
CA GLU A 54 3.05 -5.29 7.23
C GLU A 54 4.37 -4.54 6.96
N HIS A 55 5.52 -5.19 7.12
CA HIS A 55 6.83 -4.59 6.80
C HIS A 55 7.25 -4.78 5.35
N TYR A 56 6.47 -5.51 4.54
CA TYR A 56 6.78 -5.81 3.14
C TYR A 56 5.65 -5.36 2.20
N TRP A 57 6.00 -5.23 0.91
CA TRP A 57 5.07 -4.87 -0.17
C TRP A 57 4.31 -3.56 0.09
N LEU A 58 5.04 -2.51 0.46
CA LEU A 58 4.53 -1.21 0.89
C LEU A 58 3.92 -0.41 -0.29
N GLY A 59 4.24 -0.78 -1.53
CA GLY A 59 3.80 -0.08 -2.72
C GLY A 59 2.31 -0.22 -3.00
N VAL A 60 1.53 0.85 -2.79
CA VAL A 60 0.06 0.87 -3.01
C VAL A 60 -0.34 1.35 -4.42
N SER A 61 0.41 2.27 -5.02
CA SER A 61 0.13 2.78 -6.38
C SER A 61 1.16 2.33 -7.43
N THR A 62 2.32 1.87 -6.98
CA THR A 62 3.40 1.34 -7.81
C THR A 62 4.21 0.30 -7.04
N TRP A 63 4.67 -0.73 -7.73
CA TRP A 63 5.54 -1.76 -7.17
C TRP A 63 7.03 -1.36 -7.20
N MET A 64 7.39 -0.28 -7.91
CA MET A 64 8.80 0.08 -8.11
C MET A 64 9.47 0.51 -6.81
N GLY A 65 8.74 1.17 -5.90
CA GLY A 65 9.25 1.52 -4.57
C GLY A 65 9.74 0.29 -3.82
N ASP A 66 9.00 -0.83 -3.91
CA ASP A 66 9.38 -2.09 -3.28
C ASP A 66 10.66 -2.70 -3.84
N VAL A 67 10.97 -2.43 -5.10
CA VAL A 67 12.21 -2.90 -5.73
C VAL A 67 13.38 -2.00 -5.38
N ILE A 68 13.19 -0.68 -5.44
CA ILE A 68 14.24 0.30 -5.14
C ILE A 68 14.65 0.21 -3.66
N LEU A 69 13.66 0.12 -2.76
CA LEU A 69 13.87 0.09 -1.31
C LEU A 69 14.03 -1.34 -0.77
N ARG A 70 13.98 -2.35 -1.64
CA ARG A 70 14.11 -3.78 -1.30
C ARG A 70 13.06 -4.27 -0.28
N THR A 71 11.85 -3.72 -0.32
CA THR A 71 10.70 -4.18 0.47
C THR A 71 9.80 -5.16 -0.29
N GLY A 72 10.19 -5.57 -1.52
CA GLY A 72 9.45 -6.50 -2.38
C GLY A 72 9.92 -7.95 -2.31
N GLY A 73 9.89 -8.58 -1.13
CA GLY A 73 10.35 -9.95 -0.91
C GLY A 73 9.54 -11.04 -1.63
N ASP A 74 10.12 -12.24 -1.76
CA ASP A 74 9.38 -13.42 -2.23
C ASP A 74 8.35 -13.82 -1.15
N PRO A 75 7.06 -13.97 -1.49
CA PRO A 75 6.04 -14.41 -0.54
C PRO A 75 6.31 -15.78 0.09
N LYS A 76 7.22 -16.60 -0.42
CA LYS A 76 7.61 -17.87 0.20
C LYS A 76 8.63 -17.69 1.33
N ASP A 77 9.51 -16.71 1.20
CA ASP A 77 10.66 -16.52 2.10
C ASP A 77 10.36 -15.53 3.23
N VAL A 78 9.42 -14.60 3.02
CA VAL A 78 9.02 -13.64 4.05
C VAL A 78 8.16 -14.37 5.11
N PRO A 79 8.48 -14.30 6.41
CA PRO A 79 7.64 -14.87 7.46
C PRO A 79 6.33 -14.10 7.62
N ALA A 80 5.28 -14.77 8.11
CA ALA A 80 4.08 -14.05 8.53
C ALA A 80 4.38 -13.24 9.80
N SER A 81 3.87 -12.02 9.89
CA SER A 81 3.95 -11.19 11.09
C SER A 81 2.80 -11.52 12.03
N ASP A 82 3.10 -11.59 13.32
CA ASP A 82 2.13 -11.85 14.39
C ASP A 82 1.09 -10.72 14.49
N THR A 83 1.49 -9.50 14.12
CA THR A 83 0.67 -8.29 14.27
C THR A 83 -0.08 -7.89 13.01
N CYS A 84 0.11 -8.62 11.90
CA CYS A 84 -0.46 -8.27 10.60
C CYS A 84 -2.00 -8.15 10.62
N LYS A 85 -2.66 -8.98 11.44
CA LYS A 85 -4.12 -9.00 11.59
C LYS A 85 -4.64 -8.24 12.81
N THR A 86 -3.75 -7.92 13.75
CA THR A 86 -4.13 -7.30 15.02
C THR A 86 -3.62 -5.87 15.16
N LEU A 87 -2.93 -5.33 14.15
CA LEU A 87 -2.36 -3.97 14.15
C LEU A 87 -1.49 -3.68 15.39
N GLY A 88 -0.85 -4.71 15.96
CA GLY A 88 -0.03 -4.58 17.17
C GLY A 88 -0.78 -4.81 18.49
N PHE A 89 -2.09 -5.07 18.46
CA PHE A 89 -2.84 -5.42 19.65
C PHE A 89 -2.70 -6.91 20.00
N ASP A 90 -2.68 -7.21 21.29
CA ASP A 90 -2.77 -8.57 21.78
C ASP A 90 -4.16 -9.15 21.44
N PRO A 91 -4.26 -10.34 20.83
CA PRO A 91 -5.54 -10.99 20.55
C PRO A 91 -6.48 -11.07 21.77
N SER A 92 -5.93 -11.20 22.98
CA SER A 92 -6.72 -11.26 24.22
C SER A 92 -7.35 -9.91 24.61
N GLU A 93 -6.81 -8.80 24.12
CA GLU A 93 -7.36 -7.46 24.32
C GLU A 93 -8.50 -7.17 23.32
N LEU A 94 -8.49 -7.81 22.14
CA LEU A 94 -9.56 -7.68 21.15
C LEU A 94 -10.85 -8.36 21.60
N SER A 95 -10.78 -9.50 22.30
CA SER A 95 -11.98 -10.22 22.77
C SER A 95 -12.64 -9.60 24.01
N ARG A 96 -12.02 -8.60 24.66
CA ARG A 96 -12.57 -7.90 25.85
C ARG A 96 -13.32 -6.61 25.52
N ARG A 97 -13.25 -6.14 24.28
CA ARG A 97 -13.82 -4.85 23.85
C ARG A 97 -15.22 -4.97 23.24
N ASP A 98 -15.78 -6.18 23.24
CA ASP A 98 -17.12 -6.53 22.76
C ASP A 98 -18.05 -6.84 23.95
#